data_AF-A0A2H6GRS1-F1
#
_entry.id   AF-A0A2H6GRS1-F1
#
_cell.length_a   1.000
_cell.length_b   1.000
_cell.length_c   1.000
_cell.angle_alpha   90.00
_cell.angle_beta   90.00
_cell.angle_gamma   90.00
#
_symmetry.space_group_name_H-M   'P 1'
#
loop_
_entity.id
_entity.type
_entity.pdbx_description
1 polymer ?
#
loop_
_entity_poly.entity_id
_entity_poly.type
_entity_poly.pdbx_seq_one_letter_code
_entity_poly.pdbx_strand_id
1 'polypeptide(L)'
;MNTYLRQIADKLNNTRTYLILTNALLVFFLILLSNVGVLPFKGMGDFAFFTVLALILTLYRPGWGFLFFIGTIALENINLAPESAGIMIRPYQLFGGLTVVAILIRWILKRINLGMIKLKRADYLIILITVAGFVSILGAADKGLSLKLSAILASFAFLYLLARTYIQSVDDLKKIIPFVLSSGIVIIFYGIWQNVRFMKGLESFETMPGRSNATFTEADWLGMYLVLLLAAIYSLVYYLRNKNYYADFEESKSILARFRITTLNSKFLFLYIYLVLIFILLIITVSRSAWLGAFAVTFIYLLVTLSGLSFKNWQWKSFLNQLMAVFTVLILASAYVYTFNLTNFQLLNRIQSTSTGLQKITIACENKDQLEKLAQLEQVKDVDQLGQFNCRHINLEDIESERDEGFVVAEIYRDDPNVSVRSEIYRKSWEEIKRHPILGIGWGNMGAVLGKAGDGAGLSANDTKFQAELNSSNIFLQVWLGSGIAGVLAFVVVWLYILVGSIKRFLQDNWEVKVAGLFILLGLLAVLIPNMFNAGLFLGFLWLYLGLAFIE
;
A
#
# COMPACT_ATOMS: atom_id res chain seq x y z
N MET A 1 7.45 -16.51 46.11
CA MET A 1 7.26 -15.17 45.51
C MET A 1 8.37 -14.80 44.51
N ASN A 2 9.65 -15.04 44.84
CA ASN A 2 10.80 -14.69 43.99
C ASN A 2 10.91 -15.48 42.67
N THR A 3 10.46 -16.74 42.63
CA THR A 3 10.45 -17.60 41.44
C THR A 3 9.35 -17.23 40.43
N TYR A 4 8.21 -16.72 40.91
CA TYR A 4 7.10 -16.30 40.06
C TYR A 4 7.40 -14.95 39.39
N LEU A 5 8.02 -14.02 40.14
CA LEU A 5 8.53 -12.75 39.60
C LEU A 5 9.69 -12.98 38.63
N ARG A 6 10.58 -13.95 38.87
CA ARG A 6 11.59 -14.37 37.89
C ARG A 6 11.00 -15.00 36.62
N GLN A 7 9.98 -15.85 36.72
CA GLN A 7 9.30 -16.38 35.53
C GLN A 7 8.55 -15.31 34.73
N ILE A 8 7.99 -14.30 35.41
CA ILE A 8 7.38 -13.14 34.75
C ILE A 8 8.48 -12.28 34.11
N ALA A 9 9.59 -12.04 34.80
CA ALA A 9 10.75 -11.32 34.27
C ALA A 9 11.40 -12.04 33.08
N ASP A 10 11.55 -13.37 33.12
CA ASP A 10 12.09 -14.18 32.01
C ASP A 10 11.12 -14.28 30.82
N LYS A 11 9.79 -14.20 31.07
CA LYS A 11 8.79 -14.02 30.00
C LYS A 11 8.81 -12.61 29.39
N LEU A 12 9.12 -11.59 30.18
CA LEU A 12 9.32 -10.19 29.75
C LEU A 12 10.69 -9.99 29.06
N ASN A 13 11.69 -10.80 29.40
CA ASN A 13 13.07 -10.75 28.89
C ASN A 13 13.23 -11.48 27.55
N ASN A 14 12.27 -11.30 26.65
CA ASN A 14 12.34 -11.88 25.31
C ASN A 14 12.84 -10.80 24.36
N THR A 15 14.10 -10.85 23.92
CA THR A 15 14.72 -9.90 22.98
C THR A 15 13.80 -9.57 21.80
N ARG A 16 13.00 -10.54 21.34
CA ARG A 16 11.98 -10.36 20.30
C ARG A 16 10.95 -9.27 20.65
N THR A 17 10.40 -9.27 21.86
CA THR A 17 9.40 -8.30 22.30
C THR A 17 9.99 -6.90 22.36
N TYR A 18 11.21 -6.76 22.89
CA TYR A 18 11.91 -5.48 22.90
C TYR A 18 12.13 -4.95 21.49
N LEU A 19 12.60 -5.77 20.55
CA LEU A 19 12.79 -5.32 19.16
C LEU A 19 11.48 -4.89 18.48
N ILE A 20 10.37 -5.58 18.74
CA ILE A 20 9.06 -5.21 18.20
C ILE A 20 8.58 -3.87 18.78
N LEU A 21 8.76 -3.66 20.09
CA LEU A 21 8.43 -2.41 20.77
C LEU A 21 9.33 -1.27 20.27
N THR A 22 10.64 -1.50 20.18
CA THR A 22 11.59 -0.55 19.60
C THR A 22 11.22 -0.20 18.17
N ASN A 23 10.76 -1.16 17.36
CA ASN A 23 10.28 -0.89 16.01
C ASN A 23 9.05 0.02 16.00
N ALA A 24 8.05 -0.27 16.83
CA ALA A 24 6.85 0.58 16.94
C ALA A 24 7.21 2.01 17.39
N LEU A 25 8.09 2.14 18.38
CA LEU A 25 8.59 3.42 18.85
C LEU A 25 9.41 4.14 17.77
N LEU A 26 10.28 3.43 17.05
CA LEU A 26 11.06 3.99 15.95
C LEU A 26 10.15 4.59 14.88
N VAL A 27 9.14 3.84 14.42
CA VAL A 27 8.17 4.32 13.43
C VAL A 27 7.40 5.52 13.97
N PHE A 28 6.93 5.47 15.21
CA PHE A 28 6.23 6.59 15.85
C PHE A 28 7.10 7.85 15.92
N PHE A 29 8.34 7.74 16.40
CA PHE A 29 9.24 8.89 16.52
C PHE A 29 9.68 9.44 15.17
N LEU A 30 9.90 8.60 14.16
CA LEU A 30 10.21 9.07 12.81
C LEU A 30 9.06 9.94 12.25
N ILE A 31 7.81 9.52 12.44
CA ILE A 31 6.63 10.31 12.06
C ILE A 31 6.58 11.61 12.85
N LEU A 32 6.72 11.54 14.18
CA LEU A 32 6.66 12.71 15.04
C LEU A 32 7.74 13.76 14.67
N LEU A 33 8.99 13.31 14.48
CA LEU A 33 10.10 14.19 14.13
C LEU A 33 9.95 14.78 12.73
N SER A 34 9.35 14.04 11.79
CA SER A 34 8.97 14.57 10.48
C SER A 34 7.93 15.68 10.60
N ASN A 35 6.88 15.47 11.39
CA ASN A 35 5.81 16.45 11.55
C ASN A 35 6.22 17.71 12.30
N VAL A 36 7.19 17.62 13.22
CA VAL A 36 7.75 18.77 13.95
C VAL A 36 8.82 19.50 13.12
N GLY A 37 9.19 18.99 11.93
CA GLY A 37 10.20 19.60 11.07
C GLY A 37 11.64 19.41 11.56
N VAL A 38 11.89 18.37 12.36
CA VAL A 38 13.24 17.92 12.73
C VAL A 38 13.84 17.03 11.64
N LEU A 39 13.00 16.26 10.95
CA LEU A 39 13.37 15.51 9.76
C LEU A 39 12.83 16.21 8.49
N PRO A 40 13.60 16.25 7.38
CA PRO A 40 14.97 15.74 7.24
C PRO A 40 15.96 16.45 8.15
N PHE A 41 17.06 15.78 8.50
CA PHE A 41 18.08 16.41 9.36
C PHE A 41 18.56 17.71 8.72
N LYS A 42 18.70 18.78 9.50
CA LYS A 42 19.12 20.09 8.96
C LYS A 42 20.60 20.10 8.59
N GLY A 43 21.43 19.41 9.37
CA GLY A 43 22.88 19.34 9.17
C GLY A 43 23.38 17.97 8.71
N MET A 44 24.42 17.96 7.87
CA MET A 44 25.10 16.73 7.46
C MET A 44 25.75 16.02 8.66
N GLY A 45 26.17 16.76 9.69
CA GLY A 45 26.74 16.20 10.92
C GLY A 45 25.77 15.30 11.69
N ASP A 46 24.54 15.76 11.93
CA ASP A 46 23.52 14.98 12.63
C ASP A 46 23.15 13.73 11.83
N PHE A 47 22.93 13.90 10.52
CA PHE A 47 22.64 12.78 9.62
C PHE A 47 23.76 11.73 9.65
N ALA A 48 25.02 12.16 9.58
CA ALA A 48 26.17 11.27 9.65
C ALA A 48 26.27 10.56 11.01
N PHE A 49 26.07 11.29 12.11
CA PHE A 49 26.09 10.72 13.47
C PHE A 49 25.06 9.60 13.64
N PHE A 50 23.80 9.85 13.29
CA PHE A 50 22.75 8.83 13.40
C PHE A 50 22.95 7.68 12.42
N THR A 51 23.48 7.94 11.22
CA THR A 51 23.82 6.91 10.24
C THR A 51 24.93 5.99 10.75
N VAL A 52 25.99 6.54 11.36
CA VAL A 52 27.08 5.77 11.97
C VAL A 52 26.57 4.96 13.16
N LEU A 53 25.72 5.54 14.02
CA LEU A 53 25.11 4.83 15.14
C LEU A 53 24.27 3.63 14.65
N ALA A 54 23.43 3.86 13.64
CA ALA A 54 22.64 2.80 13.01
C ALA A 54 23.54 1.74 12.35
N LEU A 55 24.66 2.13 11.75
CA LEU A 55 25.64 1.22 11.18
C LEU A 55 26.29 0.35 12.26
N ILE A 56 26.70 0.91 13.40
CA ILE A 56 27.30 0.17 14.52
C ILE A 56 26.32 -0.88 15.05
N LEU A 57 25.04 -0.49 15.25
CA LEU A 57 23.99 -1.42 15.67
C LEU A 57 23.79 -2.56 14.66
N THR A 58 23.80 -2.22 13.37
CA THR A 58 23.64 -3.18 12.28
C THR A 58 24.87 -4.08 12.12
N LEU A 59 26.08 -3.55 12.36
CA LEU A 59 27.32 -4.33 12.41
C LEU A 59 27.34 -5.28 13.59
N TYR A 60 26.74 -4.94 14.73
CA TYR A 60 26.62 -5.84 15.89
C TYR A 60 25.73 -7.05 15.57
N ARG A 61 24.54 -6.82 14.98
CA ARG A 61 23.67 -7.89 14.46
C ARG A 61 22.94 -7.45 13.19
N PRO A 62 23.40 -7.89 12.00
CA PRO A 62 22.79 -7.49 10.72
C PRO A 62 21.30 -7.85 10.61
N GLY A 63 20.89 -8.97 11.24
CA GLY A 63 19.48 -9.35 11.29
C GLY A 63 18.59 -8.32 12.01
N TRP A 64 19.10 -7.54 12.96
CA TRP A 64 18.32 -6.47 13.59
C TRP A 64 18.12 -5.29 12.64
N GLY A 65 19.18 -4.89 11.93
CA GLY A 65 19.07 -3.87 10.87
C GLY A 65 18.08 -4.29 9.79
N PHE A 66 18.10 -5.56 9.38
CA PHE A 66 17.11 -6.12 8.46
C PHE A 66 15.68 -6.03 9.00
N LEU A 67 15.46 -6.34 10.27
CA LEU A 67 14.12 -6.24 10.88
C LEU A 67 13.61 -4.79 10.95
N PHE A 68 14.49 -3.82 11.21
CA PHE A 68 14.13 -2.39 11.14
C PHE A 68 13.91 -1.90 9.71
N PHE A 69 14.64 -2.44 8.73
CA PHE A 69 14.31 -2.23 7.31
C PHE A 69 12.87 -2.68 7.00
N ILE A 70 12.49 -3.89 7.41
CA ILE A 70 11.12 -4.39 7.24
C ILE A 70 10.11 -3.53 7.98
N GLY A 71 10.40 -3.16 9.22
CA GLY A 71 9.50 -2.37 10.04
C GLY A 71 9.31 -0.93 9.54
N THR A 72 10.29 -0.35 8.85
CA THR A 72 10.18 1.02 8.33
C THR A 72 9.69 1.09 6.88
N ILE A 73 9.28 -0.05 6.28
CA ILE A 73 8.94 -0.15 4.86
C ILE A 73 7.74 0.72 4.43
N ALA A 74 6.87 1.10 5.37
CA ALA A 74 5.71 1.95 5.10
C ALA A 74 6.04 3.46 5.13
N LEU A 75 7.24 3.85 5.57
CA LEU A 75 7.65 5.25 5.70
C LEU A 75 8.16 5.80 4.36
N GLU A 76 7.24 6.08 3.44
CA GLU A 76 7.54 6.46 2.05
C GLU A 76 7.73 7.98 1.85
N ASN A 77 7.05 8.81 2.64
CA ASN A 77 7.13 10.27 2.56
C ASN A 77 8.09 10.91 3.58
N ILE A 78 8.73 10.11 4.43
CA ILE A 78 9.71 10.60 5.42
C ILE A 78 11.10 10.57 4.78
N ASN A 79 11.75 11.74 4.73
CA ASN A 79 13.14 11.86 4.31
C ASN A 79 14.06 12.00 5.52
N LEU A 80 15.18 11.29 5.52
CA LEU A 80 16.22 11.42 6.54
C LEU A 80 17.36 12.35 6.08
N ALA A 81 17.72 12.31 4.80
CA ALA A 81 18.89 13.03 4.31
C ALA A 81 18.66 14.55 4.27
N PRO A 82 19.66 15.37 4.65
CA PRO A 82 19.54 16.82 4.60
C PRO A 82 19.30 17.31 3.17
N GLU A 83 18.58 18.42 3.01
CA GLU A 83 18.33 19.04 1.70
C GLU A 83 19.64 19.37 0.97
N SER A 84 20.69 19.75 1.70
CA SER A 84 22.02 20.04 1.16
C SER A 84 22.70 18.83 0.50
N ALA A 85 22.28 17.60 0.82
CA ALA A 85 22.79 16.40 0.15
C ALA A 85 22.17 16.19 -1.23
N GLY A 86 21.08 16.90 -1.58
CA GLY A 86 20.41 16.81 -2.88
C GLY A 86 19.78 15.45 -3.18
N ILE A 87 19.66 14.58 -2.16
CA ILE A 87 19.12 13.22 -2.27
C ILE A 87 18.05 12.99 -1.22
N MET A 88 17.06 12.17 -1.55
CA MET A 88 16.05 11.69 -0.61
C MET A 88 16.42 10.28 -0.17
N ILE A 89 16.59 10.07 1.13
CA ILE A 89 16.83 8.74 1.71
C ILE A 89 15.70 8.44 2.69
N ARG A 90 14.85 7.49 2.33
CA ARG A 90 13.77 7.00 3.18
C ARG A 90 14.32 6.09 4.30
N PRO A 91 13.67 6.00 5.46
CA PRO A 91 14.11 5.15 6.57
C PRO A 91 14.44 3.70 6.17
N TYR A 92 13.58 3.05 5.40
CA TYR A 92 13.83 1.68 4.96
C TYR A 92 15.01 1.59 3.98
N GLN A 93 15.26 2.60 3.14
CA GLN A 93 16.42 2.64 2.26
C GLN A 93 17.72 2.75 3.08
N LEU A 94 17.71 3.56 4.14
CA LEU A 94 18.84 3.68 5.06
C LEU A 94 19.12 2.34 5.76
N PHE A 95 18.13 1.75 6.44
CA PHE A 95 18.33 0.48 7.15
C PHE A 95 18.70 -0.68 6.20
N GLY A 96 18.10 -0.73 5.01
CA GLY A 96 18.44 -1.72 3.98
C GLY A 96 19.88 -1.56 3.50
N GLY A 97 20.28 -0.34 3.15
CA GLY A 97 21.65 -0.02 2.72
C GLY A 97 22.69 -0.31 3.82
N LEU A 98 22.42 0.08 5.07
CA LEU A 98 23.31 -0.19 6.20
C LEU A 98 23.42 -1.69 6.51
N THR A 99 22.35 -2.45 6.35
CA THR A 99 22.39 -3.93 6.49
C THR A 99 23.35 -4.54 5.49
N VAL A 100 23.35 -4.04 4.27
CA VAL A 100 24.24 -4.49 3.21
C VAL A 100 25.68 -4.12 3.49
N VAL A 101 25.94 -2.86 3.85
CA VAL A 101 27.28 -2.40 4.22
C VAL A 101 27.81 -3.25 5.38
N ALA A 102 26.97 -3.56 6.38
CA ALA A 102 27.35 -4.42 7.49
C ALA A 102 27.67 -5.86 7.07
N ILE A 103 26.90 -6.45 6.13
CA ILE A 103 27.19 -7.76 5.56
C ILE A 103 28.53 -7.73 4.81
N LEU A 104 28.76 -6.72 3.97
CA LEU A 104 30.01 -6.56 3.21
C LEU A 104 31.23 -6.41 4.13
N ILE A 105 31.15 -5.56 5.15
CA ILE A 105 32.22 -5.40 6.14
C ILE A 105 32.50 -6.74 6.84
N ARG A 106 31.45 -7.44 7.28
CA ARG A 106 31.60 -8.77 7.92
C ARG A 106 32.17 -9.81 6.97
N TRP A 107 31.85 -9.74 5.67
CA TRP A 107 32.38 -10.62 4.64
C TRP A 107 33.89 -10.42 4.48
N ILE A 108 34.31 -9.16 4.34
CA ILE A 108 35.73 -8.76 4.23
C ILE A 108 36.50 -9.21 5.48
N LEU A 109 35.90 -9.05 6.67
CA LEU A 109 36.47 -9.49 7.94
C LEU A 109 36.38 -11.01 8.17
N LYS A 110 35.86 -11.79 7.22
CA LYS A 110 35.64 -13.25 7.30
C LYS A 110 34.82 -13.69 8.53
N ARG A 111 33.89 -12.83 8.98
CA ARG A 111 32.98 -13.06 10.11
C ARG A 111 31.51 -13.24 9.67
N ILE A 112 31.28 -13.64 8.42
CA ILE A 112 29.93 -13.94 7.95
C ILE A 112 29.47 -15.26 8.53
N ASN A 113 28.29 -15.22 9.15
CA ASN A 113 27.53 -16.39 9.59
C ASN A 113 26.14 -16.36 8.94
N LEU A 114 26.10 -16.10 7.63
CA LEU A 114 24.87 -15.95 6.86
C LEU A 114 24.93 -16.92 5.67
N GLY A 115 23.86 -17.69 5.47
CA GLY A 115 23.72 -18.51 4.27
C GLY A 115 23.55 -17.60 3.06
N MET A 116 24.43 -17.73 2.07
CA MET A 116 24.30 -16.99 0.81
C MET A 116 22.98 -17.32 0.12
N ILE A 117 22.41 -16.32 -0.56
CA ILE A 117 21.17 -16.47 -1.32
C ILE A 117 21.30 -17.58 -2.38
N LYS A 118 20.28 -18.45 -2.45
CA LYS A 118 20.09 -19.35 -3.60
C LYS A 118 19.19 -18.66 -4.61
N LEU A 119 19.79 -18.13 -5.68
CA LEU A 119 19.07 -17.47 -6.76
C LEU A 119 18.15 -18.47 -7.48
N LYS A 120 16.89 -18.11 -7.61
CA LYS A 120 15.84 -18.84 -8.33
C LYS A 120 15.61 -18.22 -9.70
N ARG A 121 14.89 -18.93 -10.56
CA ARG A 121 14.49 -18.44 -11.89
C ARG A 121 13.79 -17.07 -11.82
N ALA A 122 12.94 -16.86 -10.81
CA ALA A 122 12.26 -15.58 -10.60
C ALA A 122 13.24 -14.43 -10.28
N ASP A 123 14.33 -14.71 -9.55
CA ASP A 123 15.33 -13.69 -9.22
C ASP A 123 16.03 -13.17 -10.50
N TYR A 124 16.30 -14.05 -11.46
CA TYR A 124 16.85 -13.65 -12.77
C TYR A 124 15.87 -12.81 -13.59
N LEU A 125 14.56 -13.02 -13.46
CA LEU A 125 13.55 -12.18 -14.12
C LEU A 125 13.53 -10.77 -13.52
N ILE A 126 13.68 -10.63 -12.21
CA ILE A 126 13.80 -9.32 -11.55
C ILE A 126 15.07 -8.58 -12.00
N ILE A 127 16.19 -9.30 -12.10
CA ILE A 127 17.43 -8.75 -12.66
C ILE A 127 17.22 -8.33 -14.11
N LEU A 128 16.53 -9.14 -14.91
CA LEU A 128 16.24 -8.83 -16.31
C LEU A 128 15.39 -7.56 -16.46
N ILE A 129 14.37 -7.35 -15.62
CA ILE A 129 13.58 -6.09 -15.62
C ILE A 129 14.50 -4.89 -15.36
N THR A 130 15.42 -5.03 -14.40
CA THR A 130 16.37 -3.98 -14.03
C THR A 130 17.33 -3.67 -15.18
N VAL A 131 17.93 -4.70 -15.77
CA VAL A 131 18.86 -4.56 -16.91
C VAL A 131 18.14 -3.98 -18.12
N ALA A 132 16.92 -4.44 -18.43
CA ALA A 132 16.10 -3.90 -19.50
C ALA A 132 15.79 -2.41 -19.30
N GLY A 133 15.62 -1.97 -18.04
CA GLY A 133 15.50 -0.56 -17.69
C GLY A 133 16.76 0.27 -17.95
N PHE A 134 17.96 -0.30 -17.90
CA PHE A 134 19.17 0.40 -18.36
C PHE A 134 19.30 0.40 -19.88
N VAL A 135 18.94 -0.71 -20.53
CA VAL A 135 18.97 -0.82 -21.99
C VAL A 135 17.98 0.15 -22.65
N SER A 136 16.83 0.43 -22.02
CA SER A 136 15.84 1.39 -22.51
C SER A 136 16.33 2.84 -22.57
N ILE A 137 17.43 3.19 -21.89
CA ILE A 137 18.07 4.51 -21.99
C ILE A 137 18.45 4.84 -23.44
N LEU A 138 18.79 3.82 -24.25
CA LEU A 138 19.11 4.00 -25.66
C LEU A 138 17.94 4.54 -26.48
N GLY A 139 16.70 4.23 -26.07
CA GLY A 139 15.46 4.70 -26.69
C GLY A 139 14.84 5.94 -26.04
N ALA A 140 15.48 6.52 -25.02
CA ALA A 140 14.92 7.62 -24.24
C ALA A 140 15.17 8.99 -24.88
N ALA A 141 14.18 9.88 -24.79
CA ALA A 141 14.29 11.27 -25.18
C ALA A 141 15.24 12.03 -24.23
N ASP A 142 14.96 11.97 -22.93
CA ASP A 142 15.88 12.40 -21.87
C ASP A 142 16.60 11.18 -21.29
N LYS A 143 17.85 11.01 -21.74
CA LYS A 143 18.75 9.94 -21.29
C LYS A 143 19.21 10.13 -19.84
N GLY A 144 19.35 11.37 -19.38
CA GLY A 144 19.82 11.68 -18.03
C GLY A 144 18.75 11.32 -16.99
N LEU A 145 17.51 11.70 -17.24
CA LEU A 145 16.37 11.32 -16.40
C LEU A 145 16.14 9.80 -16.41
N SER A 146 16.23 9.17 -17.59
CA SER A 146 16.10 7.72 -17.72
C SER A 146 17.17 6.98 -16.90
N LEU A 147 18.44 7.38 -17.02
CA LEU A 147 19.54 6.82 -16.23
C LEU A 147 19.30 6.94 -14.72
N LYS A 148 18.87 8.13 -14.26
CA LYS A 148 18.56 8.38 -12.84
C LYS A 148 17.48 7.43 -12.32
N LEU A 149 16.39 7.25 -13.08
CA LEU A 149 15.29 6.38 -12.66
C LEU A 149 15.60 4.89 -12.82
N SER A 150 16.43 4.49 -13.79
CA SER A 150 16.97 3.12 -13.87
C SER A 150 17.84 2.81 -12.66
N ALA A 151 18.66 3.77 -12.19
CA ALA A 151 19.44 3.61 -10.96
C ALA A 151 18.54 3.51 -9.72
N ILE A 152 17.45 4.31 -9.65
CA ILE A 152 16.45 4.18 -8.59
C ILE A 152 15.78 2.80 -8.64
N LEU A 153 15.36 2.32 -9.81
CA LEU A 153 14.80 0.97 -9.98
C LEU A 153 15.78 -0.11 -9.50
N ALA A 154 17.05 0.02 -9.85
CA ALA A 154 18.10 -0.90 -9.40
C ALA A 154 18.25 -0.92 -7.87
N SER A 155 18.09 0.24 -7.21
CA SER A 155 18.09 0.30 -5.74
C SER A 155 16.94 -0.51 -5.12
N PHE A 156 15.77 -0.57 -5.77
CA PHE A 156 14.66 -1.39 -5.30
C PHE A 156 14.86 -2.87 -5.60
N ALA A 157 15.39 -3.22 -6.78
CA ALA A 157 15.80 -4.59 -7.09
C ALA A 157 16.84 -5.10 -6.08
N PHE A 158 17.71 -4.20 -5.63
CA PHE A 158 18.68 -4.48 -4.57
C PHE A 158 18.02 -4.76 -3.21
N LEU A 159 17.03 -3.96 -2.80
CA LEU A 159 16.22 -4.23 -1.59
C LEU A 159 15.48 -5.57 -1.69
N TYR A 160 15.00 -5.93 -2.88
CA TYR A 160 14.41 -7.25 -3.15
C TYR A 160 15.42 -8.38 -2.90
N LEU A 161 16.65 -8.28 -3.43
CA LEU A 161 17.69 -9.29 -3.20
C LEU A 161 18.11 -9.38 -1.73
N LEU A 162 18.12 -8.25 -1.02
CA LEU A 162 18.33 -8.22 0.43
C LEU A 162 17.21 -8.99 1.16
N ALA A 163 15.95 -8.76 0.80
CA ALA A 163 14.82 -9.52 1.36
C ALA A 163 14.96 -11.03 1.09
N ARG A 164 15.31 -11.42 -0.13
CA ARG A 164 15.55 -12.83 -0.52
C ARG A 164 16.72 -13.48 0.22
N THR A 165 17.70 -12.68 0.64
CA THR A 165 18.85 -13.16 1.40
C THR A 165 18.43 -13.61 2.80
N TYR A 166 17.56 -12.85 3.48
CA TYR A 166 17.10 -13.15 4.84
C TYR A 166 15.84 -14.01 4.91
N ILE A 167 15.01 -14.01 3.86
CA ILE A 167 13.69 -14.63 3.87
C ILE A 167 13.66 -15.73 2.83
N GLN A 168 14.00 -16.93 3.29
CA GLN A 168 14.10 -18.11 2.43
C GLN A 168 13.03 -19.16 2.78
N SER A 169 12.51 -19.16 4.00
CA SER A 169 11.56 -20.16 4.50
C SER A 169 10.32 -19.53 5.17
N VAL A 170 9.30 -20.36 5.42
CA VAL A 170 8.13 -19.98 6.23
C VAL A 170 8.52 -19.53 7.64
N ASP A 171 9.57 -20.10 8.24
CA ASP A 171 10.02 -19.69 9.57
C ASP A 171 10.61 -18.28 9.59
N ASP A 172 11.24 -17.85 8.50
CA ASP A 172 11.73 -16.48 8.37
C ASP A 172 10.57 -15.50 8.23
N LEU A 173 9.52 -15.88 7.51
CA LEU A 173 8.28 -15.10 7.41
C LEU A 173 7.66 -14.85 8.81
N LYS A 174 7.63 -15.87 9.68
CA LYS A 174 7.12 -15.72 11.07
C LYS A 174 7.93 -14.72 11.90
N LYS A 175 9.22 -14.52 11.60
CA LYS A 175 10.09 -13.57 12.31
C LYS A 175 9.77 -12.13 11.91
N ILE A 176 9.42 -11.89 10.65
CA ILE A 176 9.20 -10.55 10.12
C ILE A 176 7.77 -10.03 10.27
N ILE A 177 6.75 -10.90 10.27
CA ILE A 177 5.33 -10.52 10.39
C ILE A 177 5.08 -9.55 11.58
N PRO A 178 5.61 -9.79 12.80
CA PRO A 178 5.37 -8.88 13.92
C PRO A 178 5.89 -7.45 13.70
N PHE A 179 6.94 -7.26 12.90
CA PHE A 179 7.48 -5.94 12.59
C PHE A 179 6.59 -5.20 11.60
N VAL A 180 6.12 -5.89 10.56
CA VAL A 180 5.15 -5.32 9.60
C VAL A 180 3.86 -4.93 10.32
N LEU A 181 3.35 -5.79 11.21
CA LEU A 181 2.12 -5.52 11.96
C LEU A 181 2.30 -4.42 13.01
N SER A 182 3.43 -4.39 13.74
CA SER A 182 3.63 -3.34 14.74
C SER A 182 3.75 -1.95 14.10
N SER A 183 4.44 -1.86 12.97
CA SER A 183 4.48 -0.63 12.16
C SER A 183 3.12 -0.29 11.58
N GLY A 184 2.42 -1.28 11.02
CA GLY A 184 1.10 -1.09 10.42
C GLY A 184 0.10 -0.49 11.40
N ILE A 185 0.13 -0.89 12.68
CA ILE A 185 -0.69 -0.27 13.73
C ILE A 185 -0.37 1.21 13.90
N VAL A 186 0.91 1.57 13.98
CA VAL A 186 1.35 2.97 14.11
C VAL A 186 0.90 3.79 12.90
N ILE A 187 1.05 3.25 11.69
CA ILE A 187 0.58 3.90 10.45
C ILE A 187 -0.93 4.10 10.47
N ILE A 188 -1.69 3.09 10.91
CA ILE A 188 -3.16 3.19 10.95
C ILE A 188 -3.61 4.27 11.93
N PHE A 189 -3.07 4.27 13.15
CA PHE A 189 -3.39 5.31 14.13
C PHE A 189 -3.00 6.69 13.64
N TYR A 190 -1.84 6.82 12.99
CA TYR A 190 -1.41 8.09 12.41
C TYR A 190 -2.36 8.58 11.32
N GLY A 191 -2.79 7.71 10.40
CA GLY A 191 -3.74 8.08 9.35
C GLY A 191 -5.12 8.49 9.88
N ILE A 192 -5.63 7.78 10.88
CA ILE A 192 -6.87 8.17 11.58
C ILE A 192 -6.68 9.53 12.27
N TRP A 193 -5.54 9.74 12.93
CA TRP A 193 -5.21 11.00 13.59
C TRP A 193 -5.12 12.18 12.61
N GLN A 194 -4.58 11.99 11.40
CA GLN A 194 -4.56 13.03 10.36
C GLN A 194 -5.98 13.52 10.05
N ASN A 195 -6.95 12.61 9.88
CA ASN A 195 -8.33 13.00 9.61
C ASN A 195 -9.01 13.65 10.82
N VAL A 196 -8.74 13.17 12.04
CA VAL A 196 -9.23 13.85 13.25
C VAL A 196 -8.72 15.29 13.32
N ARG A 197 -7.47 15.56 12.92
CA ARG A 197 -6.94 16.93 12.85
C ARG A 197 -7.63 17.76 11.77
N PHE A 198 -7.77 17.19 10.56
CA PHE A 198 -8.48 17.83 9.45
C PHE A 198 -9.89 18.26 9.84
N MET A 199 -10.66 17.35 10.44
CA MET A 199 -12.03 17.60 10.89
C MET A 199 -12.14 18.67 11.99
N LYS A 200 -11.05 18.95 12.70
CA LYS A 200 -10.96 20.03 13.69
C LYS A 200 -10.44 21.34 13.11
N GLY A 201 -10.25 21.44 11.79
CA GLY A 201 -9.64 22.60 11.15
C GLY A 201 -8.17 22.81 11.49
N LEU A 202 -7.49 21.78 12.00
CA LEU A 202 -6.06 21.82 12.30
C LEU A 202 -5.26 21.36 11.08
N GLU A 203 -3.98 21.74 11.03
CA GLU A 203 -3.04 21.22 10.03
C GLU A 203 -3.05 19.69 10.02
N SER A 204 -3.44 19.04 8.92
CA SER A 204 -3.63 17.58 8.89
C SER A 204 -2.42 16.80 8.37
N PHE A 205 -1.39 17.48 7.86
CA PHE A 205 -0.21 16.88 7.21
C PHE A 205 -0.56 15.92 6.07
N GLU A 206 -1.74 16.07 5.47
CA GLU A 206 -2.18 15.27 4.33
C GLU A 206 -1.76 15.93 3.02
N THR A 207 -1.46 15.13 2.00
CA THR A 207 -1.21 15.67 0.66
C THR A 207 -2.49 16.24 0.05
N MET A 208 -3.63 15.60 0.32
CA MET A 208 -4.95 16.02 -0.13
C MET A 208 -5.86 16.13 1.10
N PRO A 209 -6.37 17.33 1.43
CA PRO A 209 -7.20 17.53 2.61
C PRO A 209 -8.40 16.58 2.67
N GLY A 210 -8.59 15.92 3.82
CA GLY A 210 -9.68 14.97 4.07
C GLY A 210 -9.47 13.56 3.49
N ARG A 211 -8.36 13.32 2.77
CA ARG A 211 -7.95 11.98 2.32
C ARG A 211 -6.65 11.60 3.00
N SER A 212 -6.72 10.76 4.02
CA SER A 212 -5.51 10.29 4.69
C SER A 212 -4.58 9.59 3.71
N ASN A 213 -3.32 10.02 3.70
CA ASN A 213 -2.20 9.33 3.06
C ASN A 213 -1.18 8.80 4.08
N ALA A 214 -1.36 9.08 5.38
CA ALA A 214 -0.45 8.71 6.45
C ALA A 214 1.01 9.03 6.08
N THR A 215 1.84 8.01 5.92
CA THR A 215 3.26 8.13 5.57
C THR A 215 3.56 7.83 4.11
N PHE A 216 2.53 7.81 3.25
CA PHE A 216 2.65 7.65 1.81
C PHE A 216 2.52 9.00 1.10
N THR A 217 2.98 9.08 -0.15
CA THR A 217 2.85 10.30 -0.95
C THR A 217 1.40 10.58 -1.36
N GLU A 218 0.60 9.52 -1.53
CA GLU A 218 -0.81 9.58 -1.94
C GLU A 218 -1.65 8.57 -1.16
N ALA A 219 -2.94 8.89 -0.99
CA ALA A 219 -3.90 8.04 -0.30
C ALA A 219 -4.10 6.68 -0.99
N ASP A 220 -3.89 6.61 -2.31
CA ASP A 220 -4.02 5.37 -3.08
C ASP A 220 -2.89 4.36 -2.76
N TRP A 221 -1.69 4.84 -2.45
CA TRP A 221 -0.58 4.01 -1.99
C TRP A 221 -0.78 3.49 -0.57
N LEU A 222 -1.31 4.33 0.33
CA LEU A 222 -1.75 3.89 1.66
C LEU A 222 -2.84 2.83 1.52
N GLY A 223 -3.83 3.05 0.66
CA GLY A 223 -4.89 2.10 0.38
C GLY A 223 -4.35 0.72 -0.03
N MET A 224 -3.41 0.67 -0.98
CA MET A 224 -2.76 -0.59 -1.38
C MET A 224 -2.03 -1.28 -0.22
N TYR A 225 -1.29 -0.52 0.59
CA TYR A 225 -0.62 -1.05 1.78
C TYR A 225 -1.63 -1.63 2.80
N LEU A 226 -2.78 -0.97 3.01
CA LEU A 226 -3.84 -1.47 3.88
C LEU A 226 -4.47 -2.77 3.38
N VAL A 227 -4.64 -2.94 2.07
CA VAL A 227 -5.11 -4.20 1.49
C VAL A 227 -4.07 -5.31 1.68
N LEU A 228 -2.77 -4.99 1.62
CA LEU A 228 -1.73 -5.96 1.94
C LEU A 228 -1.73 -6.37 3.42
N LEU A 229 -1.96 -5.42 4.33
CA LEU A 229 -2.20 -5.72 5.76
C LEU A 229 -3.46 -6.57 5.95
N LEU A 230 -4.54 -6.28 5.21
CA LEU A 230 -5.76 -7.08 5.21
C LEU A 230 -5.48 -8.54 4.84
N ALA A 231 -4.71 -8.78 3.77
CA ALA A 231 -4.26 -10.11 3.36
C ALA A 231 -3.45 -10.83 4.45
N ALA A 232 -2.55 -10.10 5.15
CA ALA A 232 -1.79 -10.64 6.27
C ALA A 232 -2.71 -11.05 7.44
N ILE A 233 -3.64 -10.19 7.84
CA ILE A 233 -4.54 -10.45 8.95
C ILE A 233 -5.50 -11.60 8.62
N TYR A 234 -6.09 -11.66 7.42
CA TYR A 234 -6.91 -12.79 7.00
C TYR A 234 -6.16 -14.12 7.00
N SER A 235 -4.89 -14.12 6.59
CA SER A 235 -4.06 -15.33 6.65
C SER A 235 -3.78 -15.76 8.09
N LEU A 236 -3.62 -14.81 9.02
CA LEU A 236 -3.48 -15.09 10.45
C LEU A 236 -4.79 -15.57 11.09
N VAL A 237 -5.94 -15.01 10.70
CA VAL A 237 -7.26 -15.50 11.12
C VAL A 237 -7.45 -16.94 10.66
N TYR A 238 -7.10 -17.23 9.40
CA TYR A 238 -7.11 -18.59 8.85
C TYR A 238 -6.20 -19.54 9.65
N TYR A 239 -4.95 -19.12 9.94
CA TYR A 239 -3.98 -19.88 10.73
C TYR A 239 -4.51 -20.25 12.12
N LEU A 240 -5.05 -19.28 12.85
CA LEU A 240 -5.52 -19.50 14.22
C LEU A 240 -6.80 -20.35 14.27
N ARG A 241 -7.64 -20.30 13.22
CA ARG A 241 -8.92 -21.03 13.17
C ARG A 241 -8.70 -22.54 13.24
N ASN A 242 -7.81 -23.05 12.41
CA ASN A 242 -7.58 -24.50 12.36
C ASN A 242 -6.78 -24.99 13.58
N LYS A 243 -5.94 -24.12 14.17
CA LYS A 243 -5.23 -24.44 15.42
C LYS A 243 -6.18 -24.61 16.61
N ASN A 244 -7.32 -23.91 16.61
CA ASN A 244 -8.39 -24.14 17.57
C ASN A 244 -9.09 -25.49 17.34
N TYR A 245 -9.29 -25.91 16.09
CA TYR A 245 -9.91 -27.20 15.76
C TYR A 245 -9.10 -28.39 16.28
N TYR A 246 -7.77 -28.35 16.17
CA TYR A 246 -6.89 -29.38 16.75
C TYR A 246 -6.77 -29.29 18.29
N ALA A 247 -6.87 -28.10 18.88
CA ALA A 247 -6.80 -27.93 20.33
C ALA A 247 -8.09 -28.40 21.05
N ASP A 248 -9.25 -28.28 20.42
CA ASP A 248 -10.53 -28.78 20.94
C ASP A 248 -10.64 -30.31 20.91
N PHE A 249 -9.92 -30.97 19.99
CA PHE A 249 -9.95 -32.43 19.85
C PHE A 249 -9.11 -33.16 20.91
N GLU A 250 -8.15 -32.49 21.56
CA GLU A 250 -7.10 -33.17 22.32
C GLU A 250 -7.32 -33.25 23.84
N GLU A 251 -7.96 -32.30 24.54
CA GLU A 251 -8.21 -32.47 25.99
C GLU A 251 -8.98 -31.30 26.67
N SER A 252 -10.19 -31.55 27.16
CA SER A 252 -11.06 -30.51 27.77
C SER A 252 -11.09 -30.44 29.31
N LYS A 253 -10.11 -31.01 30.04
CA LYS A 253 -10.17 -31.05 31.53
C LYS A 253 -9.08 -30.32 32.32
N SER A 254 -8.05 -29.72 31.71
CA SER A 254 -6.96 -29.08 32.47
C SER A 254 -7.07 -27.54 32.57
N ILE A 255 -6.59 -26.97 33.69
CA ILE A 255 -6.50 -25.50 33.90
C ILE A 255 -5.58 -24.85 32.85
N LEU A 256 -4.55 -25.57 32.38
CA LEU A 256 -3.68 -25.13 31.29
C LEU A 256 -4.46 -24.99 29.97
N ALA A 257 -5.42 -25.88 29.70
CA ALA A 257 -6.28 -25.79 28.52
C ALA A 257 -7.17 -24.54 28.58
N ARG A 258 -7.73 -24.18 29.76
CA ARG A 258 -8.47 -22.92 29.94
C ARG A 258 -7.60 -21.69 29.67
N PHE A 259 -6.37 -21.65 30.19
CA PHE A 259 -5.43 -20.55 29.88
C PHE A 259 -5.07 -20.47 28.40
N ARG A 260 -4.92 -21.61 27.72
CA ARG A 260 -4.66 -21.69 26.27
C ARG A 260 -5.86 -21.16 25.46
N ILE A 261 -7.08 -21.54 25.82
CA ILE A 261 -8.34 -21.06 25.20
C ILE A 261 -8.49 -19.55 25.39
N THR A 262 -8.30 -19.02 26.60
CA THR A 262 -8.38 -17.57 26.86
C THR A 262 -7.34 -16.78 26.06
N THR A 263 -6.12 -17.31 25.93
CA THR A 263 -5.03 -16.68 25.14
C THR A 263 -5.31 -16.74 23.64
N LEU A 264 -5.97 -17.78 23.14
CA LEU A 264 -6.38 -17.88 21.74
C LEU A 264 -7.51 -16.89 21.43
N ASN A 265 -8.49 -16.76 22.33
CA ASN A 265 -9.58 -15.80 22.21
C ASN A 265 -9.08 -14.34 22.19
N SER A 266 -8.09 -13.98 23.02
CA SER A 266 -7.52 -12.63 23.01
C SER A 266 -6.75 -12.32 21.72
N LYS A 267 -6.01 -13.30 21.16
CA LYS A 267 -5.35 -13.14 19.86
C LYS A 267 -6.35 -12.97 18.72
N PHE A 268 -7.44 -13.74 18.73
CA PHE A 268 -8.52 -13.59 17.76
C PHE A 268 -9.17 -12.22 17.84
N LEU A 269 -9.52 -11.77 19.06
CA LEU A 269 -10.11 -10.46 19.28
C LEU A 269 -9.19 -9.35 18.76
N PHE A 270 -7.88 -9.44 19.05
CA PHE A 270 -6.89 -8.49 18.55
C PHE A 270 -6.87 -8.41 17.02
N LEU A 271 -6.91 -9.55 16.30
CA LEU A 271 -6.95 -9.55 14.84
C LEU A 271 -8.22 -8.89 14.29
N TYR A 272 -9.39 -9.11 14.91
CA TYR A 272 -10.62 -8.46 14.48
C TYR A 272 -10.64 -6.96 14.80
N ILE A 273 -10.10 -6.53 15.94
CA ILE A 273 -9.88 -5.10 16.23
C ILE A 273 -8.96 -4.47 15.18
N TYR A 274 -7.89 -5.16 14.82
CA TYR A 274 -6.99 -4.73 13.75
C TYR A 274 -7.77 -4.60 12.42
N LEU A 275 -8.60 -5.58 12.05
CA LEU A 275 -9.44 -5.49 10.86
C LEU A 275 -10.37 -4.27 10.90
N VAL A 276 -11.01 -3.98 12.04
CA VAL A 276 -11.85 -2.78 12.20
C VAL A 276 -11.02 -1.51 11.93
N LEU A 277 -9.82 -1.41 12.50
CA LEU A 277 -8.93 -0.27 12.27
C LEU A 277 -8.48 -0.15 10.80
N ILE A 278 -8.19 -1.27 10.13
CA ILE A 278 -7.87 -1.29 8.69
C ILE A 278 -9.06 -0.75 7.88
N PHE A 279 -10.29 -1.22 8.15
CA PHE A 279 -11.46 -0.78 7.42
C PHE A 279 -11.83 0.67 7.70
N ILE A 280 -11.67 1.15 8.94
CA ILE A 280 -11.84 2.58 9.28
C ILE A 280 -10.92 3.41 8.38
N LEU A 281 -9.62 3.09 8.34
CA LEU A 281 -8.69 3.87 7.53
C LEU A 281 -8.91 3.69 6.02
N LEU A 282 -9.29 2.49 5.55
CA LEU A 282 -9.66 2.28 4.14
C LEU A 282 -10.83 3.16 3.72
N ILE A 283 -11.86 3.31 4.56
CA ILE A 283 -12.97 4.24 4.32
C ILE A 283 -12.44 5.67 4.20
N ILE A 284 -11.59 6.09 5.15
CA ILE A 284 -11.04 7.45 5.22
C ILE A 284 -10.08 7.77 4.06
N THR A 285 -9.32 6.80 3.53
CA THR A 285 -8.44 7.05 2.36
C THR A 285 -9.23 7.40 1.09
N VAL A 286 -10.48 6.91 1.02
CA VAL A 286 -11.37 6.99 -0.14
C VAL A 286 -10.71 6.54 -1.45
N SER A 287 -9.77 5.59 -1.37
CA SER A 287 -9.06 5.03 -2.52
C SER A 287 -9.92 3.99 -3.23
N ARG A 288 -10.42 4.31 -4.44
CA ARG A 288 -11.29 3.41 -5.22
C ARG A 288 -10.59 2.10 -5.58
N SER A 289 -9.32 2.18 -5.99
CA SER A 289 -8.54 1.01 -6.40
C SER A 289 -8.22 0.09 -5.22
N ALA A 290 -7.98 0.65 -4.03
CA ALA A 290 -7.81 -0.11 -2.81
C ALA A 290 -9.09 -0.84 -2.40
N TRP A 291 -10.27 -0.22 -2.54
CA TRP A 291 -11.55 -0.91 -2.29
C TRP A 291 -11.77 -2.11 -3.21
N LEU A 292 -11.43 -1.98 -4.50
CA LEU A 292 -11.48 -3.12 -5.42
C LEU A 292 -10.50 -4.23 -5.01
N GLY A 293 -9.29 -3.87 -4.58
CA GLY A 293 -8.32 -4.81 -4.02
C GLY A 293 -8.84 -5.50 -2.75
N ALA A 294 -9.42 -4.74 -1.81
CA ALA A 294 -10.02 -5.27 -0.58
C ALA A 294 -11.14 -6.26 -0.88
N PHE A 295 -12.05 -5.90 -1.80
CA PHE A 295 -13.13 -6.78 -2.24
C PHE A 295 -12.58 -8.10 -2.81
N ALA A 296 -11.62 -8.05 -3.72
CA ALA A 296 -11.04 -9.24 -4.31
C ALA A 296 -10.30 -10.13 -3.29
N VAL A 297 -9.54 -9.52 -2.37
CA VAL A 297 -8.87 -10.23 -1.27
C VAL A 297 -9.88 -10.91 -0.35
N THR A 298 -10.92 -10.20 0.07
CA THR A 298 -12.00 -10.75 0.91
C THR A 298 -12.75 -11.86 0.17
N PHE A 299 -13.07 -11.68 -1.10
CA PHE A 299 -13.76 -12.68 -1.92
C PHE A 299 -12.96 -13.98 -2.01
N ILE A 300 -11.66 -13.91 -2.35
CA ILE A 300 -10.81 -15.10 -2.45
C ILE A 300 -10.56 -15.72 -1.07
N TYR A 301 -10.42 -14.93 -0.01
CA TYR A 301 -10.33 -15.45 1.36
C TYR A 301 -11.57 -16.26 1.77
N LEU A 302 -12.76 -15.74 1.46
CA LEU A 302 -14.03 -16.41 1.73
C LEU A 302 -14.20 -17.65 0.86
N LEU A 303 -13.84 -17.58 -0.42
CA LEU A 303 -13.85 -18.73 -1.34
C LEU A 303 -12.93 -19.84 -0.83
N VAL A 304 -11.70 -19.50 -0.41
CA VAL A 304 -10.75 -20.44 0.19
C VAL A 304 -11.31 -21.03 1.48
N THR A 305 -11.99 -20.24 2.30
CA THR A 305 -12.65 -20.74 3.50
C THR A 305 -13.80 -21.69 3.20
N LEU A 306 -14.55 -21.45 2.11
CA LEU A 306 -15.66 -22.30 1.68
C LEU A 306 -15.15 -23.62 1.08
N SER A 307 -14.25 -23.57 0.11
CA SER A 307 -13.92 -24.74 -0.73
C SER A 307 -12.55 -25.34 -0.46
N GLY A 308 -11.67 -24.62 0.24
CA GLY A 308 -10.25 -24.99 0.30
C GLY A 308 -9.61 -25.11 -1.09
N LEU A 309 -10.13 -24.37 -2.07
CA LEU A 309 -9.79 -24.50 -3.50
C LEU A 309 -10.12 -25.88 -4.12
N SER A 310 -11.05 -26.63 -3.52
CA SER A 310 -11.52 -27.93 -4.01
C SER A 310 -13.05 -27.95 -4.14
N PHE A 311 -13.56 -28.49 -5.24
CA PHE A 311 -15.00 -28.60 -5.46
C PHE A 311 -15.68 -29.72 -4.68
N LYS A 312 -14.93 -30.57 -3.96
CA LYS A 312 -15.47 -31.80 -3.36
C LYS A 312 -16.13 -31.61 -1.98
N ASN A 313 -15.58 -30.75 -1.12
CA ASN A 313 -16.01 -30.63 0.28
C ASN A 313 -16.17 -29.16 0.68
N TRP A 314 -17.40 -28.65 0.69
CA TRP A 314 -17.68 -27.25 1.01
C TRP A 314 -17.95 -27.06 2.52
N GLN A 315 -17.25 -26.11 3.14
CA GLN A 315 -17.29 -25.78 4.57
C GLN A 315 -18.24 -24.61 4.86
N TRP A 316 -19.53 -24.77 4.54
CA TRP A 316 -20.55 -23.71 4.67
C TRP A 316 -20.61 -23.03 6.04
N LYS A 317 -20.53 -23.81 7.13
CA LYS A 317 -20.54 -23.24 8.50
C LYS A 317 -19.36 -22.29 8.74
N SER A 318 -18.16 -22.67 8.28
CA SER A 318 -16.98 -21.82 8.42
C SER A 318 -17.08 -20.59 7.53
N PHE A 319 -17.58 -20.76 6.31
CA PHE A 319 -17.83 -19.65 5.39
C PHE A 319 -18.79 -18.63 5.97
N LEU A 320 -19.97 -19.06 6.44
CA LEU A 320 -20.98 -18.17 7.03
C LEU A 320 -20.45 -17.44 8.27
N ASN A 321 -19.72 -18.12 9.15
CA ASN A 321 -19.11 -17.48 10.31
C ASN A 321 -18.11 -16.38 9.91
N GLN A 322 -17.28 -16.64 8.90
CA GLN A 322 -16.31 -15.63 8.41
C GLN A 322 -17.00 -14.50 7.67
N LEU A 323 -18.03 -14.80 6.87
CA LEU A 323 -18.85 -13.81 6.19
C LEU A 323 -19.49 -12.85 7.20
N MET A 324 -20.14 -13.39 8.24
CA MET A 324 -20.73 -12.61 9.32
C MET A 324 -19.68 -11.78 10.07
N ALA A 325 -18.51 -12.34 10.35
CA ALA A 325 -17.43 -11.61 11.00
C ALA A 325 -16.93 -10.43 10.16
N VAL A 326 -16.77 -10.61 8.84
CA VAL A 326 -16.40 -9.53 7.90
C VAL A 326 -17.48 -8.45 7.87
N PHE A 327 -18.77 -8.84 7.78
CA PHE A 327 -19.87 -7.88 7.82
C PHE A 327 -19.90 -7.08 9.14
N THR A 328 -19.74 -7.75 10.28
CA THR A 328 -19.67 -7.09 11.59
C THR A 328 -18.53 -6.08 11.64
N VAL A 329 -17.34 -6.45 11.15
CA VAL A 329 -16.18 -5.55 11.08
C VAL A 329 -16.49 -4.32 10.22
N LEU A 330 -17.12 -4.50 9.05
CA LEU A 330 -17.49 -3.41 8.16
C LEU A 330 -18.53 -2.47 8.78
N ILE A 331 -19.54 -3.03 9.47
CA ILE A 331 -20.56 -2.26 10.18
C ILE A 331 -19.92 -1.44 11.30
N LEU A 332 -19.07 -2.05 12.12
CA LEU A 332 -18.36 -1.36 13.21
C LEU A 332 -17.46 -0.25 12.68
N ALA A 333 -16.71 -0.52 11.60
CA ALA A 333 -15.84 0.48 10.98
C ALA A 333 -16.64 1.66 10.42
N SER A 334 -17.74 1.38 9.70
CA SER A 334 -18.61 2.41 9.14
C SER A 334 -19.29 3.22 10.25
N ALA A 335 -19.85 2.54 11.27
CA ALA A 335 -20.46 3.20 12.42
C ALA A 335 -19.47 4.12 13.13
N TYR A 336 -18.22 3.69 13.30
CA TYR A 336 -17.18 4.53 13.89
C TYR A 336 -16.91 5.78 13.04
N VAL A 337 -16.71 5.62 11.73
CA VAL A 337 -16.45 6.75 10.82
C VAL A 337 -17.58 7.77 10.84
N TYR A 338 -18.84 7.32 10.77
CA TYR A 338 -20.00 8.22 10.78
C TYR A 338 -20.27 8.82 12.16
N THR A 339 -20.11 8.07 13.26
CA THR A 339 -20.38 8.60 14.62
C THR A 339 -19.37 9.68 15.01
N PHE A 340 -18.12 9.54 14.59
CA PHE A 340 -17.06 10.49 14.89
C PHE A 340 -16.84 11.52 13.76
N ASN A 341 -17.69 11.55 12.73
CA ASN A 341 -17.57 12.42 11.56
C ASN A 341 -16.14 12.44 10.99
N LEU A 342 -15.53 11.27 10.79
CA LEU A 342 -14.13 11.15 10.34
C LEU A 342 -13.95 11.36 8.83
N THR A 343 -15.03 11.64 8.09
CA THR A 343 -14.96 11.94 6.65
C THR A 343 -16.12 12.86 6.24
N ASN A 344 -15.82 13.85 5.40
CA ASN A 344 -16.81 14.72 4.76
C ASN A 344 -17.28 14.17 3.40
N PHE A 345 -16.68 13.09 2.91
CA PHE A 345 -17.02 12.56 1.60
C PHE A 345 -18.36 11.83 1.61
N GLN A 346 -19.21 12.16 0.64
CA GLN A 346 -20.43 11.41 0.35
C GLN A 346 -20.07 10.04 -0.27
N LEU A 347 -19.92 9.03 0.59
CA LEU A 347 -19.44 7.70 0.21
C LEU A 347 -20.35 7.01 -0.82
N LEU A 348 -21.67 7.22 -0.75
CA LEU A 348 -22.64 6.62 -1.68
C LEU A 348 -22.49 7.16 -3.11
N ASN A 349 -22.32 8.47 -3.29
CA ASN A 349 -22.15 9.09 -4.60
C ASN A 349 -20.85 8.63 -5.30
N ARG A 350 -19.81 8.30 -4.52
CA ARG A 350 -18.55 7.73 -5.05
C ARG A 350 -18.68 6.27 -5.50
N ILE A 351 -19.49 5.48 -4.80
CA ILE A 351 -19.79 4.10 -5.22
C ILE A 351 -20.53 4.13 -6.55
N GLN A 352 -21.55 4.97 -6.68
CA GLN A 352 -22.33 5.11 -7.91
C GLN A 352 -21.46 5.55 -9.10
N SER A 353 -20.61 6.57 -8.89
CA SER A 353 -19.67 7.06 -9.92
C SER A 353 -18.70 6.00 -10.44
N THR A 354 -18.31 5.04 -9.61
CA THR A 354 -17.44 3.93 -10.03
C THR A 354 -18.18 2.91 -10.91
N SER A 355 -19.49 2.73 -10.71
CA SER A 355 -20.31 1.78 -11.47
C SER A 355 -20.89 2.34 -12.77
N THR A 356 -21.25 3.61 -12.79
CA THR A 356 -21.95 4.23 -13.94
C THR A 356 -21.02 5.05 -14.83
N GLY A 357 -19.82 5.39 -14.35
CA GLY A 357 -18.93 6.34 -15.03
C GLY A 357 -19.42 7.79 -14.97
N LEU A 358 -20.48 8.05 -14.20
CA LEU A 358 -21.07 9.39 -14.03
C LEU A 358 -20.74 9.95 -12.65
N GLN A 359 -20.21 11.15 -12.60
CA GLN A 359 -20.00 11.89 -11.37
C GLN A 359 -21.16 12.83 -11.11
N LYS A 360 -21.78 12.73 -9.93
CA LYS A 360 -22.72 13.75 -9.46
C LYS A 360 -21.93 14.98 -9.01
N ILE A 361 -22.25 16.15 -9.57
CA ILE A 361 -21.65 17.43 -9.20
C ILE A 361 -22.72 18.38 -8.66
N THR A 362 -22.29 19.26 -7.76
CA THR A 362 -23.11 20.35 -7.24
C THR A 362 -22.86 21.60 -8.06
N ILE A 363 -23.93 22.28 -8.43
CA ILE A 363 -23.90 23.48 -9.27
C ILE A 363 -24.69 24.60 -8.60
N ALA A 364 -24.24 25.83 -8.81
CA ALA A 364 -24.96 27.05 -8.45
C ALA A 364 -25.34 27.81 -9.72
N CYS A 365 -26.61 28.19 -9.85
CA CYS A 365 -27.14 28.95 -10.97
C CYS A 365 -27.73 30.29 -10.49
N GLU A 366 -27.64 31.34 -11.29
CA GLU A 366 -28.13 32.68 -10.94
C GLU A 366 -29.64 32.74 -10.66
N ASN A 367 -30.44 31.89 -11.33
CA ASN A 367 -31.89 31.88 -11.21
C ASN A 367 -32.50 30.51 -11.61
N LYS A 368 -33.78 30.31 -11.27
CA LYS A 368 -34.48 29.03 -11.46
C LYS A 368 -34.69 28.67 -12.93
N ASP A 369 -34.94 29.65 -13.80
CA ASP A 369 -35.17 29.42 -15.23
C ASP A 369 -33.95 28.78 -15.92
N GLN A 370 -32.74 29.15 -15.50
CA GLN A 370 -31.52 28.55 -16.04
C GLN A 370 -31.32 27.12 -15.53
N LEU A 371 -31.67 26.87 -14.27
CA LEU A 371 -31.68 25.53 -13.72
C LEU A 371 -32.68 24.62 -14.45
N GLU A 372 -33.86 25.12 -14.80
CA GLU A 372 -34.85 24.34 -15.57
C GLU A 372 -34.36 23.98 -16.97
N LYS A 373 -33.68 24.91 -17.66
CA LYS A 373 -33.04 24.64 -18.96
C LYS A 373 -31.93 23.59 -18.84
N LEU A 374 -31.13 23.66 -17.77
CA LEU A 374 -30.09 22.68 -17.52
C LEU A 374 -30.67 21.32 -17.09
N ALA A 375 -31.77 21.30 -16.35
CA ALA A 375 -32.45 20.07 -15.92
C ALA A 375 -33.10 19.28 -17.07
N GLN A 376 -33.30 19.91 -18.24
CA GLN A 376 -33.66 19.20 -19.48
C GLN A 376 -32.52 18.32 -20.01
N LEU A 377 -31.27 18.60 -19.60
CA LEU A 377 -30.14 17.74 -19.85
C LEU A 377 -30.04 16.73 -18.69
N GLU A 378 -30.19 15.43 -18.99
CA GLU A 378 -29.96 14.38 -17.99
C GLU A 378 -28.51 14.38 -17.47
N GLN A 379 -27.56 14.86 -18.30
CA GLN A 379 -26.14 14.96 -17.97
C GLN A 379 -25.42 16.06 -18.76
N VAL A 380 -24.35 16.58 -18.18
CA VAL A 380 -23.38 17.50 -18.81
C VAL A 380 -22.07 16.75 -19.09
N LYS A 381 -21.38 17.03 -20.19
CA LYS A 381 -20.09 16.38 -20.47
C LYS A 381 -18.94 16.98 -19.66
N ASP A 382 -18.96 18.29 -19.47
CA ASP A 382 -17.90 19.03 -18.78
C ASP A 382 -18.47 20.24 -18.01
N VAL A 383 -17.75 20.68 -16.98
CA VAL A 383 -18.07 21.89 -16.20
C VAL A 383 -18.02 23.17 -17.02
N ASP A 384 -17.22 23.21 -18.08
CA ASP A 384 -17.20 24.35 -19.00
C ASP A 384 -18.55 24.58 -19.70
N GLN A 385 -19.38 23.53 -19.83
CA GLN A 385 -20.72 23.65 -20.40
C GLN A 385 -21.69 24.41 -19.48
N LEU A 386 -21.42 24.44 -18.16
CA LEU A 386 -22.27 25.13 -17.19
C LEU A 386 -22.32 26.64 -17.43
N GLY A 387 -21.21 27.21 -17.92
CA GLY A 387 -21.12 28.64 -18.24
C GLY A 387 -22.11 29.09 -19.31
N GLN A 388 -22.55 28.18 -20.20
CA GLN A 388 -23.56 28.45 -21.22
C GLN A 388 -24.97 28.68 -20.63
N PHE A 389 -25.18 28.23 -19.40
CA PHE A 389 -26.43 28.35 -18.66
C PHE A 389 -26.31 29.32 -17.48
N ASN A 390 -25.26 30.15 -17.41
CA ASN A 390 -24.95 30.98 -16.22
C ASN A 390 -24.95 30.17 -14.91
N CYS A 391 -24.51 28.91 -14.99
CA CYS A 391 -24.29 28.06 -13.83
C CYS A 391 -22.79 27.82 -13.66
N ARG A 392 -22.36 27.54 -12.43
CA ARG A 392 -20.98 27.14 -12.12
C ARG A 392 -20.96 25.93 -11.21
N HIS A 393 -19.90 25.14 -11.31
CA HIS A 393 -19.64 24.09 -10.33
C HIS A 393 -19.17 24.71 -9.01
N ILE A 394 -19.68 24.20 -7.90
CA ILE A 394 -19.31 24.62 -6.54
C ILE A 394 -18.89 23.41 -5.70
N ASN A 395 -18.09 23.64 -4.66
CA ASN A 395 -17.78 22.58 -3.70
C ASN A 395 -18.95 22.33 -2.75
N LEU A 396 -18.91 21.20 -2.03
CA LEU A 396 -19.97 20.83 -1.09
C LEU A 396 -20.00 21.77 0.12
N GLU A 397 -18.84 22.32 0.48
CA GLU A 397 -18.66 23.26 1.58
C GLU A 397 -19.28 24.63 1.29
N ASP A 398 -19.40 24.99 0.01
CA ASP A 398 -19.88 26.32 -0.43
C ASP A 398 -21.41 26.37 -0.62
N ILE A 399 -22.13 25.25 -0.39
CA ILE A 399 -23.57 25.15 -0.65
C ILE A 399 -24.37 26.17 0.17
N GLU A 400 -24.05 26.32 1.45
CA GLU A 400 -24.79 27.24 2.33
C GLU A 400 -24.49 28.70 1.98
N SER A 401 -23.21 29.06 1.76
CA SER A 401 -22.83 30.42 1.37
C SER A 401 -23.43 30.83 0.02
N GLU A 402 -23.45 29.93 -0.96
CA GLU A 402 -24.02 30.20 -2.29
C GLU A 402 -25.54 30.40 -2.22
N ARG A 403 -26.23 29.66 -1.34
CA ARG A 403 -27.68 29.87 -1.09
C ARG A 403 -27.96 31.19 -0.40
N ASP A 404 -27.11 31.59 0.54
CA ASP A 404 -27.23 32.86 1.26
C ASP A 404 -26.96 34.06 0.32
N GLU A 405 -26.11 33.89 -0.69
CA GLU A 405 -25.87 34.86 -1.77
C GLU A 405 -27.01 34.90 -2.82
N GLY A 406 -28.03 34.05 -2.68
CA GLY A 406 -29.22 34.03 -3.54
C GLY A 406 -29.13 33.13 -4.77
N PHE A 407 -28.06 32.33 -4.91
CA PHE A 407 -27.94 31.37 -5.99
C PHE A 407 -28.84 30.15 -5.77
N VAL A 408 -29.33 29.58 -6.87
CA VAL A 408 -30.09 28.33 -6.86
C VAL A 408 -29.12 27.16 -6.99
N VAL A 409 -28.97 26.39 -5.90
CA VAL A 409 -28.07 25.23 -5.85
C VAL A 409 -28.81 23.95 -6.19
N ALA A 410 -28.26 23.17 -7.13
CA ALA A 410 -28.79 21.87 -7.55
C ALA A 410 -27.67 20.86 -7.80
N GLU A 411 -28.05 19.62 -8.09
CA GLU A 411 -27.11 18.55 -8.44
C GLU A 411 -27.42 18.05 -9.85
N ILE A 412 -26.37 17.83 -10.65
CA ILE A 412 -26.48 17.27 -12.00
C ILE A 412 -25.38 16.22 -12.21
N TYR A 413 -25.60 15.28 -13.12
CA TYR A 413 -24.58 14.30 -13.49
C TYR A 413 -23.66 14.87 -14.57
N ARG A 414 -22.38 14.53 -14.47
CA ARG A 414 -21.41 14.67 -15.56
C ARG A 414 -20.67 13.38 -15.85
N ASP A 415 -20.06 13.27 -17.01
CA ASP A 415 -19.07 12.23 -17.27
C ASP A 415 -17.93 12.34 -16.24
N ASP A 416 -17.55 11.22 -15.59
CA ASP A 416 -16.48 11.23 -14.59
C ASP A 416 -15.15 11.53 -15.29
N PRO A 417 -14.51 12.69 -15.02
CA PRO A 417 -13.25 13.06 -15.67
C PRO A 417 -12.15 12.05 -15.39
N ASN A 418 -12.21 11.29 -14.28
CA ASN A 418 -11.22 10.26 -13.99
C ASN A 418 -11.30 9.09 -14.99
N VAL A 419 -12.49 8.78 -15.52
CA VAL A 419 -12.68 7.69 -16.49
C VAL A 419 -12.19 8.13 -17.86
N SER A 420 -12.56 9.33 -18.30
CA SER A 420 -12.13 9.88 -19.60
C SER A 420 -10.61 10.10 -19.64
N VAL A 421 -10.02 10.69 -18.60
CA VAL A 421 -8.57 10.89 -18.48
C VAL A 421 -7.82 9.55 -18.50
N ARG A 422 -8.29 8.54 -17.76
CA ARG A 422 -7.66 7.21 -17.78
C ARG A 422 -7.75 6.57 -19.15
N SER A 423 -8.89 6.65 -19.83
CA SER A 423 -9.05 6.15 -21.20
C SER A 423 -8.03 6.79 -22.14
N GLU A 424 -7.85 8.12 -22.03
CA GLU A 424 -6.86 8.85 -22.82
C GLU A 424 -5.41 8.43 -22.50
N ILE A 425 -5.07 8.29 -21.21
CA ILE A 425 -3.75 7.79 -20.78
C ILE A 425 -3.46 6.43 -21.40
N TYR A 426 -4.42 5.50 -21.36
CA TYR A 426 -4.27 4.17 -21.95
C TYR A 426 -4.08 4.24 -23.46
N ARG A 427 -4.86 5.08 -24.15
CA ARG A 427 -4.74 5.29 -25.60
C ARG A 427 -3.36 5.82 -25.97
N LYS A 428 -2.92 6.93 -25.35
CA LYS A 428 -1.61 7.53 -25.60
C LYS A 428 -0.47 6.56 -25.27
N SER A 429 -0.55 5.88 -24.12
CA SER A 429 0.43 4.86 -23.72
C SER A 429 0.54 3.75 -24.76
N TRP A 430 -0.58 3.29 -25.32
CA TRP A 430 -0.59 2.23 -26.32
C TRP A 430 -0.06 2.68 -27.69
N GLU A 431 -0.40 3.89 -28.11
CA GLU A 431 0.16 4.50 -29.32
C GLU A 431 1.70 4.58 -29.25
N GLU A 432 2.22 4.91 -28.08
CA GLU A 432 3.66 5.05 -27.83
C GLU A 432 4.37 3.70 -27.71
N ILE A 433 3.73 2.71 -27.08
CA ILE A 433 4.21 1.33 -27.09
C ILE A 433 4.32 0.80 -28.52
N LYS A 434 3.38 1.12 -29.41
CA LYS A 434 3.47 0.70 -30.83
C LYS A 434 4.64 1.35 -31.56
N ARG A 435 5.00 2.58 -31.20
CA ARG A 435 6.15 3.30 -31.79
C ARG A 435 7.48 2.80 -31.24
N HIS A 436 7.53 2.48 -29.94
CA HIS A 436 8.74 2.08 -29.22
C HIS A 436 8.60 0.70 -28.52
N PRO A 437 8.24 -0.39 -29.22
CA PRO A 437 7.83 -1.63 -28.56
C PRO A 437 8.98 -2.38 -27.88
N ILE A 438 10.18 -2.34 -28.47
CA ILE A 438 11.31 -3.18 -28.05
C ILE A 438 12.03 -2.58 -26.85
N LEU A 439 12.46 -1.32 -26.96
CA LEU A 439 13.24 -0.63 -25.94
C LEU A 439 12.39 0.22 -25.00
N GLY A 440 11.15 0.55 -25.37
CA GLY A 440 10.39 1.58 -24.69
C GLY A 440 10.98 2.98 -24.90
N ILE A 441 10.54 3.92 -24.08
CA ILE A 441 10.94 5.33 -24.07
C ILE A 441 11.84 5.68 -22.88
N GLY A 442 12.25 4.68 -22.09
CA GLY A 442 13.01 4.86 -20.87
C GLY A 442 12.18 5.39 -19.69
N TRP A 443 12.68 5.20 -18.47
CA TRP A 443 11.97 5.63 -17.27
C TRP A 443 11.93 7.16 -17.18
N GLY A 444 10.85 7.71 -16.61
CA GLY A 444 10.66 9.16 -16.40
C GLY A 444 10.27 9.98 -17.62
N ASN A 445 10.37 9.41 -18.82
CA ASN A 445 10.01 10.11 -20.05
C ASN A 445 8.50 10.08 -20.35
N MET A 446 7.71 9.40 -19.53
CA MET A 446 6.26 9.25 -19.74
C MET A 446 5.51 10.58 -19.62
N GLY A 447 5.90 11.47 -18.70
CA GLY A 447 5.24 12.77 -18.53
C GLY A 447 5.35 13.67 -19.76
N ALA A 448 6.53 13.67 -20.40
CA ALA A 448 6.78 14.40 -21.65
C ALA A 448 5.93 13.88 -22.83
N VAL A 449 5.46 12.64 -22.75
CA VAL A 449 4.75 11.94 -23.83
C VAL A 449 3.24 11.92 -23.59
N LEU A 450 2.80 11.73 -22.34
CA LEU A 450 1.38 11.69 -21.98
C LEU A 450 0.77 13.09 -21.84
N GLY A 451 1.61 14.10 -21.60
CA GLY A 451 1.22 15.50 -21.40
C GLY A 451 0.98 15.84 -19.92
N LYS A 452 0.64 17.11 -19.65
CA LYS A 452 0.25 17.58 -18.32
C LYS A 452 -1.28 17.49 -18.15
N ALA A 453 -1.74 17.36 -16.91
CA ALA A 453 -3.15 17.56 -16.57
C ALA A 453 -3.56 18.99 -17.02
N GLY A 454 -4.27 19.07 -18.15
CA GLY A 454 -4.63 20.33 -18.83
C GLY A 454 -4.62 20.22 -20.36
N ASP A 455 -3.74 19.41 -20.95
CA ASP A 455 -3.54 19.34 -22.41
C ASP A 455 -4.49 18.35 -23.14
N GLY A 456 -5.64 18.01 -22.54
CA GLY A 456 -6.58 17.03 -23.13
C GLY A 456 -7.74 16.59 -22.24
N ALA A 457 -7.76 17.00 -20.97
CA ALA A 457 -8.67 16.50 -19.95
C ALA A 457 -9.90 17.39 -19.65
N GLY A 458 -10.14 18.48 -20.40
CA GLY A 458 -11.23 19.41 -20.07
C GLY A 458 -11.03 20.17 -18.75
N LEU A 459 -9.83 20.11 -18.16
CA LEU A 459 -9.48 20.93 -17.00
C LEU A 459 -8.96 22.27 -17.52
N SER A 460 -9.73 23.33 -17.24
CA SER A 460 -9.41 24.71 -17.61
C SER A 460 -7.96 25.08 -17.27
N ALA A 461 -7.25 25.65 -18.24
CA ALA A 461 -5.87 26.13 -18.12
C ALA A 461 -5.67 27.18 -17.01
N ASN A 462 -6.76 27.71 -16.43
CA ASN A 462 -6.73 28.67 -15.34
C ASN A 462 -6.52 28.03 -13.95
N ASP A 463 -6.65 26.70 -13.81
CA ASP A 463 -6.36 25.99 -12.57
C ASP A 463 -4.86 25.69 -12.44
N THR A 464 -4.09 26.75 -12.20
CA THR A 464 -2.61 26.73 -12.06
C THR A 464 -2.08 25.88 -10.90
N LYS A 465 -2.97 25.27 -10.09
CA LYS A 465 -2.59 24.56 -8.87
C LYS A 465 -2.27 23.07 -9.07
N PHE A 466 -2.53 22.48 -10.24
CA PHE A 466 -2.29 21.05 -10.49
C PHE A 466 -1.80 20.73 -11.91
N GLN A 467 -0.66 21.32 -12.33
CA GLN A 467 0.10 20.81 -13.49
C GLN A 467 0.89 19.55 -13.10
N ALA A 468 0.21 18.46 -12.77
CA ALA A 468 0.84 17.16 -12.59
C ALA A 468 1.04 16.50 -13.96
N GLU A 469 2.27 16.03 -14.24
CA GLU A 469 2.53 15.16 -15.39
C GLU A 469 1.68 13.90 -15.26
N LEU A 470 1.01 13.50 -16.35
CA LEU A 470 0.19 12.30 -16.34
C LEU A 470 1.09 11.06 -16.20
N ASN A 471 0.76 10.19 -15.25
CA ASN A 471 1.39 8.88 -15.12
C ASN A 471 0.61 7.82 -15.92
N SER A 472 1.21 6.66 -16.19
CA SER A 472 0.57 5.60 -16.99
C SER A 472 -0.66 4.95 -16.33
N SER A 473 -0.97 5.30 -15.06
CA SER A 473 -2.11 4.77 -14.28
C SER A 473 -2.22 3.24 -14.23
N ASN A 474 -1.18 2.51 -14.65
CA ASN A 474 -1.14 1.06 -14.73
C ASN A 474 0.34 0.62 -14.72
N ILE A 475 0.67 -0.29 -13.82
CA ILE A 475 2.06 -0.76 -13.65
C ILE A 475 2.60 -1.53 -14.85
N PHE A 476 1.78 -2.29 -15.60
CA PHE A 476 2.25 -3.02 -16.79
C PHE A 476 2.58 -2.07 -17.94
N LEU A 477 1.73 -1.06 -18.17
CA LEU A 477 2.02 -0.01 -19.13
C LEU A 477 3.29 0.76 -18.72
N GLN A 478 3.44 1.05 -17.43
CA GLN A 478 4.64 1.71 -16.90
C GLN A 478 5.90 0.90 -17.18
N VAL A 479 5.86 -0.41 -16.92
CA VAL A 479 6.99 -1.31 -17.14
C VAL A 479 7.30 -1.44 -18.62
N TRP A 480 6.30 -1.57 -19.50
CA TRP A 480 6.54 -1.65 -20.93
C TRP A 480 7.14 -0.35 -21.47
N LEU A 481 6.56 0.80 -21.16
CA LEU A 481 7.11 2.09 -21.59
C LEU A 481 8.52 2.33 -21.03
N GLY A 482 8.77 1.94 -19.78
CA GLY A 482 10.05 2.18 -19.10
C GLY A 482 11.17 1.21 -19.44
N SER A 483 10.86 -0.04 -19.78
CA SER A 483 11.86 -1.12 -19.97
C SER A 483 11.67 -1.97 -21.23
N GLY A 484 10.69 -1.64 -22.07
CA GLY A 484 10.43 -2.33 -23.32
C GLY A 484 9.84 -3.74 -23.15
N ILE A 485 9.79 -4.47 -24.27
CA ILE A 485 9.14 -5.79 -24.34
C ILE A 485 9.80 -6.82 -23.41
N ALA A 486 11.14 -6.79 -23.29
CA ALA A 486 11.86 -7.73 -22.45
C ALA A 486 11.49 -7.57 -20.97
N GLY A 487 11.40 -6.31 -20.50
CA GLY A 487 11.04 -6.01 -19.12
C GLY A 487 9.58 -6.35 -18.81
N VAL A 488 8.63 -6.00 -19.68
CA VAL A 488 7.21 -6.32 -19.42
C VAL A 488 6.94 -7.84 -19.46
N LEU A 489 7.57 -8.58 -20.38
CA LEU A 489 7.43 -10.04 -20.42
C LEU A 489 8.00 -10.68 -19.14
N ALA A 490 9.18 -10.26 -18.72
CA ALA A 490 9.76 -10.73 -17.46
C ALA A 490 8.84 -10.42 -16.27
N PHE A 491 8.26 -9.23 -16.23
CA PHE A 491 7.34 -8.81 -15.18
C PHE A 491 6.05 -9.63 -15.16
N VAL A 492 5.43 -9.90 -16.31
CA VAL A 492 4.27 -10.79 -16.42
C VAL A 492 4.60 -12.19 -15.92
N VAL A 493 5.74 -12.76 -16.32
CA VAL A 493 6.16 -14.09 -15.89
C VAL A 493 6.40 -14.16 -14.38
N VAL A 494 6.94 -13.11 -13.76
CA VAL A 494 7.09 -12.99 -12.30
C VAL A 494 5.73 -13.14 -11.61
N TRP A 495 4.71 -12.40 -12.04
CA TRP A 495 3.37 -12.50 -11.45
C TRP A 495 2.73 -13.88 -11.63
N LEU A 496 2.87 -14.48 -12.81
CA LEU A 496 2.41 -15.85 -13.06
C LEU A 496 3.12 -16.87 -12.17
N TYR A 497 4.43 -16.72 -11.96
CA TYR A 497 5.20 -17.59 -11.09
C TYR A 497 4.73 -17.50 -9.64
N ILE A 498 4.43 -16.29 -9.16
CA ILE A 498 3.88 -16.07 -7.82
C ILE A 498 2.52 -16.75 -7.68
N LEU A 499 1.60 -16.54 -8.65
CA LEU A 499 0.26 -17.13 -8.64
C LEU A 499 0.30 -18.66 -8.60
N VAL A 500 1.06 -19.28 -9.50
CA VAL A 500 1.19 -20.74 -9.55
C VAL A 500 1.88 -21.27 -8.29
N GLY A 501 2.93 -20.58 -7.83
CA GLY A 501 3.66 -20.95 -6.63
C GLY A 501 2.81 -20.85 -5.35
N SER A 502 1.96 -19.83 -5.22
CA SER A 502 1.10 -19.65 -4.06
C SER A 502 0.00 -20.71 -4.01
N ILE A 503 -0.62 -21.04 -5.15
CA ILE A 503 -1.61 -22.12 -5.26
C ILE A 503 -0.96 -23.47 -4.90
N LYS A 504 0.21 -23.77 -5.47
CA LYS A 504 0.93 -25.03 -5.16
C LYS A 504 1.24 -25.16 -3.67
N ARG A 505 1.72 -24.09 -3.01
CA ARG A 505 1.96 -24.09 -1.56
C ARG A 505 0.69 -24.24 -0.75
N PHE A 506 -0.40 -23.59 -1.17
CA PHE A 506 -1.70 -23.72 -0.52
C PHE A 506 -2.24 -25.15 -0.58
N LEU A 507 -1.94 -25.90 -1.65
CA LEU A 507 -2.37 -27.29 -1.80
C LEU A 507 -1.49 -28.30 -1.05
N GLN A 508 -0.39 -27.87 -0.41
CA GLN A 508 0.43 -28.77 0.39
C GLN A 508 -0.25 -29.17 1.71
N ASP A 509 0.14 -30.34 2.23
CA ASP A 509 -0.38 -30.87 3.48
C ASP A 509 0.16 -30.14 4.71
N ASN A 510 1.36 -29.54 4.61
CA ASN A 510 1.92 -28.76 5.71
C ASN A 510 1.10 -27.48 5.94
N TRP A 511 0.46 -27.39 7.11
CA TRP A 511 -0.42 -26.28 7.47
C TRP A 511 0.23 -24.90 7.41
N GLU A 512 1.48 -24.79 7.85
CA GLU A 512 2.18 -23.50 7.89
C GLU A 512 2.55 -23.03 6.47
N VAL A 513 2.97 -23.97 5.62
CA VAL A 513 3.21 -23.69 4.19
C VAL A 513 1.91 -23.35 3.47
N LYS A 514 0.80 -24.02 3.80
CA LYS A 514 -0.53 -23.70 3.28
C LYS A 514 -0.95 -22.28 3.63
N VAL A 515 -0.78 -21.86 4.89
CA VAL A 515 -1.07 -20.49 5.35
C VAL A 515 -0.16 -19.47 4.66
N ALA A 516 1.13 -19.77 4.51
CA ALA A 516 2.05 -18.90 3.78
C ALA A 516 1.65 -18.78 2.29
N GLY A 517 1.22 -19.88 1.67
CA GLY A 517 0.66 -19.90 0.32
C GLY A 517 -0.60 -19.02 0.21
N LEU A 518 -1.50 -19.08 1.20
CA LEU A 518 -2.67 -18.19 1.26
C LEU A 518 -2.26 -16.73 1.38
N PHE A 519 -1.32 -16.39 2.26
CA PHE A 519 -0.81 -15.02 2.40
C PHE A 519 -0.23 -14.49 1.10
N ILE A 520 0.59 -15.28 0.41
CA ILE A 520 1.19 -14.88 -0.86
C ILE A 520 0.11 -14.70 -1.92
N LEU A 521 -0.91 -15.58 -1.98
CA LEU A 521 -2.03 -15.47 -2.92
C LEU A 521 -2.91 -14.25 -2.65
N LEU A 522 -3.26 -13.97 -1.40
CA LEU A 522 -4.03 -12.78 -1.05
C LEU A 522 -3.21 -11.51 -1.25
N GLY A 523 -1.92 -11.54 -0.89
CA GLY A 523 -0.98 -10.45 -1.14
C GLY A 523 -0.79 -10.15 -2.62
N LEU A 524 -0.86 -11.17 -3.49
CA LEU A 524 -0.81 -11.01 -4.95
C LEU A 524 -1.94 -10.08 -5.41
N LEU A 525 -3.16 -10.37 -4.98
CA LEU A 525 -4.34 -9.59 -5.32
C LEU A 525 -4.28 -8.20 -4.69
N ALA A 526 -3.83 -8.11 -3.44
CA ALA A 526 -3.68 -6.87 -2.70
C ALA A 526 -2.74 -5.88 -3.39
N VAL A 527 -1.67 -6.37 -4.01
CA VAL A 527 -0.68 -5.55 -4.70
C VAL A 527 -1.08 -5.33 -6.16
N LEU A 528 -1.47 -6.38 -6.88
CA LEU A 528 -1.68 -6.33 -8.32
C LEU A 528 -2.92 -5.50 -8.69
N ILE A 529 -4.05 -5.67 -8.00
CA ILE A 529 -5.31 -5.04 -8.38
C ILE A 529 -5.25 -3.52 -8.24
N PRO A 530 -4.82 -2.94 -7.10
CA PRO A 530 -4.68 -1.48 -7.02
C PRO A 530 -3.66 -0.94 -8.02
N ASN A 531 -2.63 -1.72 -8.37
CA ASN A 531 -1.63 -1.36 -9.39
C ASN A 531 -2.13 -1.47 -10.86
N MET A 532 -3.36 -1.94 -11.09
CA MET A 532 -3.99 -1.82 -12.42
C MET A 532 -4.55 -0.44 -12.70
N PHE A 533 -4.73 0.34 -11.65
CA PHE A 533 -5.29 1.69 -11.70
C PHE A 533 -4.32 2.75 -11.20
N ASN A 534 -3.17 2.33 -10.68
CA ASN A 534 -2.07 3.18 -10.23
C ASN A 534 -0.73 2.51 -10.60
N ALA A 535 0.34 3.27 -10.76
CA ALA A 535 1.66 2.73 -11.13
C ALA A 535 2.68 2.78 -9.95
N GLY A 536 2.54 1.86 -8.99
CA GLY A 536 3.27 1.85 -7.70
C GLY A 536 4.62 1.14 -7.74
N LEU A 537 5.35 1.22 -8.86
CA LEU A 537 6.61 0.48 -9.05
C LEU A 537 7.70 0.89 -8.05
N PHE A 538 7.71 2.14 -7.58
CA PHE A 538 8.73 2.68 -6.67
C PHE A 538 8.28 2.70 -5.19
N LEU A 539 7.45 1.72 -4.79
CA LEU A 539 7.02 1.50 -3.40
C LEU A 539 7.85 0.37 -2.77
N GLY A 540 8.46 0.62 -1.62
CA GLY A 540 9.34 -0.35 -0.95
C GLY A 540 8.62 -1.65 -0.63
N PHE A 541 7.36 -1.57 -0.18
CA PHE A 541 6.59 -2.76 0.20
C PHE A 541 6.24 -3.66 -0.99
N LEU A 542 6.19 -3.14 -2.23
CA LEU A 542 6.02 -3.93 -3.46
C LEU A 542 7.20 -4.89 -3.62
N TRP A 543 8.42 -4.37 -3.55
CA TRP A 543 9.65 -5.13 -3.71
C TRP A 543 9.90 -6.07 -2.55
N LEU A 544 9.52 -5.67 -1.33
CA LEU A 544 9.50 -6.58 -0.20
C LEU A 544 8.55 -7.74 -0.48
N TYR A 545 7.30 -7.49 -0.87
CA TYR A 545 6.33 -8.54 -1.19
C TYR A 545 6.85 -9.50 -2.26
N LEU A 546 7.43 -8.99 -3.35
CA LEU A 546 8.06 -9.82 -4.38
C LEU A 546 9.13 -10.73 -3.76
N GLY A 547 9.97 -10.21 -2.85
CA GLY A 547 10.98 -11.00 -2.13
C GLY A 547 10.38 -12.12 -1.28
N LEU A 548 9.25 -11.84 -0.60
CA LEU A 548 8.52 -12.81 0.22
C LEU A 548 7.85 -13.92 -0.60
N ALA A 549 7.43 -13.62 -1.83
CA ALA A 549 6.63 -14.54 -2.64
C ALA A 549 7.39 -15.81 -3.09
N PHE A 550 8.73 -15.79 -3.02
CA PHE A 550 9.60 -16.87 -3.50
C PHE A 550 10.24 -17.72 -2.39
N ILE A 551 9.68 -17.74 -1.18
CA ILE A 551 10.09 -18.64 -0.09
C ILE A 551 9.91 -20.13 -0.43
N GLU A 552 10.66 -21.00 0.25
CA GLU A 552 10.54 -22.47 0.16
C GLU A 552 9.51 -23.03 1.13
#